data_AF-A0A970A1E1-F1
#
_entry.id   AF-A0A970A1E1-F1
#
_cell.length_a   1.000
_cell.length_b   1.000
_cell.length_c   1.000
_cell.angle_alpha   90.00
_cell.angle_beta   90.00
_cell.angle_gamma   90.00
#
_symmetry.space_group_name_H-M   'P 1'
#
loop_
_entity.id
_entity.type
_entity.pdbx_description
1 polymer ?
#
loop_
_entity_poly.entity_id
_entity_poly.type
_entity_poly.pdbx_seq_one_letter_code
_entity_poly.pdbx_strand_id
1 'polypeptide(L)'
;MKKTILITVLMITILLFAGCMKTTDKALKQLEEDEIRPVSSIVLTEEDARKLNEKLPVTLYFSNQDGTRLINEIHYISMDEAKQGTEKLASVLVKELIKGPSNSELKSTIPEGASLRSPVKIEGRTAIVDMTKEFVDNHPGGKEAEEMTIFSIVNTLTELKDIETVKFLINGKEQKEFKGNFRFDNAFPRNEALIDRKQSYSVLPEDELIQGEDAEEASVNDIYDEEILED
;
A
#
# COMPACT_ATOMS: atom_id res chain seq x y z
N MET A 1 -68.98 12.26 51.86
CA MET A 1 -69.66 11.73 50.65
C MET A 1 -68.99 12.14 49.34
N LYS A 2 -68.63 13.42 49.10
CA LYS A 2 -67.91 13.80 47.85
C LYS A 2 -66.51 13.14 47.70
N LYS A 3 -65.77 12.98 48.80
CA LYS A 3 -64.43 12.33 48.78
C LYS A 3 -64.49 10.82 48.57
N THR A 4 -65.55 10.16 49.04
CA THR A 4 -65.75 8.71 48.84
C THR A 4 -66.21 8.40 47.41
N ILE A 5 -66.99 9.28 46.79
CA ILE A 5 -67.38 9.19 45.37
C ILE A 5 -66.17 9.41 44.45
N LEU A 6 -65.27 10.33 44.79
CA LEU A 6 -64.06 10.58 44.00
C LEU A 6 -63.11 9.36 43.99
N ILE A 7 -62.97 8.68 45.13
CA ILE A 7 -62.08 7.52 45.28
C ILE A 7 -62.67 6.29 44.56
N THR A 8 -63.99 6.09 44.59
CA THR A 8 -64.61 4.97 43.85
C THR A 8 -64.58 5.18 42.34
N VAL A 9 -64.74 6.42 41.85
CA VAL A 9 -64.58 6.73 40.42
C VAL A 9 -63.14 6.52 39.96
N LEU A 10 -62.15 6.91 40.77
CA LEU A 10 -60.73 6.70 40.46
C LEU A 10 -60.33 5.22 40.40
N MET A 11 -60.86 4.37 41.29
CA MET A 11 -60.61 2.93 41.26
C MET A 11 -61.26 2.22 40.07
N ILE A 12 -62.46 2.67 39.64
CA ILE A 12 -63.16 2.10 38.49
C ILE A 12 -62.46 2.47 37.17
N THR A 13 -61.86 3.67 37.06
CA THR A 13 -61.04 4.04 35.90
C THR A 13 -59.75 3.22 35.77
N ILE A 14 -59.13 2.80 36.89
CA ILE A 14 -57.90 1.99 36.87
C ILE A 14 -58.20 0.54 36.42
N LEU A 15 -59.38 0.02 36.74
CA LEU A 15 -59.81 -1.33 36.33
C LEU A 15 -60.15 -1.45 34.84
N LEU A 16 -60.38 -0.33 34.13
CA LEU A 16 -60.63 -0.31 32.69
C LEU A 16 -59.34 -0.29 31.83
N PHE A 17 -58.17 -0.05 32.43
CA PHE A 17 -56.88 -0.03 31.70
C PHE A 17 -56.04 -1.31 31.86
N ALA A 18 -56.48 -2.30 32.64
CA ALA A 18 -55.79 -3.58 32.82
C ALA A 18 -56.40 -4.72 31.97
N GLY A 19 -56.85 -4.40 30.75
CA GLY A 19 -57.28 -5.38 29.76
C GLY A 19 -56.09 -5.88 28.93
N CYS A 20 -55.52 -7.02 29.28
CA CYS A 20 -54.50 -7.72 28.49
C CYS A 20 -55.06 -8.15 27.12
N MET A 21 -54.57 -7.56 26.03
CA MET A 21 -54.64 -8.16 24.69
C MET A 21 -53.56 -9.23 24.57
N LYS A 22 -53.97 -10.50 24.52
CA LYS A 22 -53.16 -11.59 23.91
C LYS A 22 -53.09 -11.32 22.41
N THR A 23 -51.90 -11.10 21.87
CA THR A 23 -51.46 -11.25 20.45
C THR A 23 -50.11 -10.49 20.36
N THR A 24 -48.95 -11.14 20.30
CA THR A 24 -48.40 -11.73 19.07
C THR A 24 -47.05 -12.38 19.43
N ASP A 25 -47.05 -13.67 19.72
CA ASP A 25 -45.83 -14.44 20.01
C ASP A 25 -45.32 -15.18 18.76
N LYS A 26 -45.24 -14.44 17.64
CA LYS A 26 -44.78 -15.00 16.34
C LYS A 26 -43.84 -14.11 15.54
N ALA A 27 -43.48 -12.93 16.05
CA ALA A 27 -42.53 -12.03 15.40
C ALA A 27 -41.11 -12.05 16.04
N LEU A 28 -40.93 -12.67 17.21
CA LEU A 28 -39.62 -12.77 17.88
C LEU A 28 -38.95 -14.14 17.72
N LYS A 29 -39.62 -15.11 17.07
CA LYS A 29 -39.04 -16.42 16.72
C LYS A 29 -38.47 -16.49 15.29
N GLN A 30 -38.43 -15.35 14.59
CA GLN A 30 -37.95 -15.25 13.21
C GLN A 30 -36.69 -14.38 13.10
N LEU A 31 -36.05 -14.06 14.22
CA LEU A 31 -34.75 -13.36 14.29
C LEU A 31 -33.62 -14.25 14.83
N GLU A 32 -33.84 -15.56 14.95
CA GLU A 32 -32.86 -16.50 15.52
C GLU A 32 -32.40 -17.62 14.57
N GLU A 33 -32.70 -17.56 13.27
CA GLU A 33 -32.30 -18.66 12.36
C GLU A 33 -31.96 -18.24 10.91
N ASP A 34 -31.47 -17.02 10.69
CA ASP A 34 -30.71 -16.71 9.46
C ASP A 34 -29.22 -16.66 9.79
N GLU A 35 -28.62 -17.80 9.50
CA GLU A 35 -27.20 -18.16 9.52
C GLU A 35 -26.19 -17.01 9.43
N ILE A 36 -25.59 -16.62 10.56
CA ILE A 36 -24.18 -16.16 10.54
C ILE A 36 -23.32 -17.43 10.56
N ARG A 37 -23.20 -18.11 9.42
CA ARG A 37 -22.04 -18.97 9.19
C ARG A 37 -20.84 -18.05 9.02
N PRO A 38 -19.74 -18.20 9.78
CA PRO A 38 -18.53 -17.48 9.45
C PRO A 38 -18.15 -17.83 8.02
N VAL A 39 -18.07 -16.82 7.16
CA VAL A 39 -17.47 -16.92 5.83
C VAL A 39 -16.05 -17.44 6.05
N SER A 40 -15.78 -18.69 5.63
CA SER A 40 -14.49 -19.39 5.73
C SER A 40 -13.57 -18.87 6.82
N SER A 41 -13.67 -19.37 8.05
CA SER A 41 -12.54 -19.21 8.97
C SER A 41 -11.38 -19.99 8.36
N ILE A 42 -10.49 -19.31 7.65
CA ILE A 42 -9.21 -19.90 7.28
C ILE A 42 -8.55 -20.22 8.62
N VAL A 43 -8.50 -21.51 8.96
CA VAL A 43 -7.70 -21.99 10.09
C VAL A 43 -6.26 -21.83 9.61
N LEU A 44 -5.69 -20.64 9.83
CA LEU A 44 -4.27 -20.42 9.61
C LEU A 44 -3.53 -21.40 10.52
N THR A 45 -2.82 -22.34 9.91
CA THR A 45 -1.94 -23.21 10.67
C THR A 45 -0.81 -22.37 11.25
N GLU A 46 -0.18 -22.82 12.34
CA GLU A 46 1.00 -22.14 12.89
C GLU A 46 2.13 -22.05 11.85
N GLU A 47 2.16 -22.95 10.87
CA GLU A 47 3.11 -22.92 9.76
C GLU A 47 2.77 -21.80 8.75
N ASP A 48 1.50 -21.65 8.37
CA ASP A 48 1.07 -20.60 7.45
C ASP A 48 1.17 -19.21 8.09
N ALA A 49 0.85 -19.09 9.38
CA ALA A 49 1.08 -17.86 10.15
C ALA A 49 2.57 -17.52 10.27
N ARG A 50 3.46 -18.52 10.35
CA ARG A 50 4.91 -18.30 10.35
C ARG A 50 5.42 -17.85 8.98
N LYS A 51 4.96 -18.46 7.88
CA LYS A 51 5.31 -18.05 6.51
C LYS A 51 4.89 -16.62 6.20
N LEU A 52 3.72 -16.18 6.67
CA LEU A 52 3.27 -14.80 6.52
C LEU A 52 4.13 -13.79 7.29
N ASN A 53 4.77 -14.22 8.39
CA ASN A 53 5.64 -13.40 9.23
C ASN A 53 7.12 -13.46 8.81
N GLU A 54 7.44 -14.15 7.71
CA GLU A 54 8.80 -14.28 7.17
C GLU A 54 9.11 -13.26 6.07
N LYS A 55 8.12 -12.51 5.58
CA LYS A 55 8.30 -11.50 4.53
C LYS A 55 7.87 -10.10 5.02
N LEU A 56 8.66 -9.09 4.70
CA LEU A 56 8.41 -7.68 4.96
C LEU A 56 7.87 -7.02 3.69
N PRO A 57 6.66 -6.45 3.70
CA PRO A 57 6.21 -5.59 2.60
C PRO A 57 7.05 -4.32 2.56
N VAL A 58 7.57 -3.98 1.38
CA VAL A 58 8.34 -2.77 1.11
C VAL A 58 7.75 -2.04 -0.09
N THR A 59 7.77 -0.72 -0.04
CA THR A 59 7.23 0.14 -1.09
C THR A 59 8.34 0.54 -2.05
N LEU A 60 8.18 0.21 -3.33
CA LEU A 60 9.04 0.67 -4.42
C LEU A 60 8.28 1.64 -5.31
N TYR A 61 8.96 2.62 -5.90
CA TYR A 61 8.34 3.58 -6.80
C TYR A 61 8.86 3.41 -8.21
N PHE A 62 7.97 3.15 -9.16
CA PHE A 62 8.26 3.04 -10.59
C PHE A 62 7.50 4.10 -11.39
N SER A 63 7.89 4.31 -12.64
CA SER A 63 7.21 5.27 -13.50
C SER A 63 5.91 4.68 -14.01
N ASN A 64 4.88 5.51 -14.14
CA ASN A 64 3.70 5.18 -14.93
C ASN A 64 4.04 5.11 -16.45
N GLN A 65 3.08 4.67 -17.26
CA GLN A 65 3.28 4.48 -18.71
C GLN A 65 3.67 5.75 -19.47
N ASP A 66 3.21 6.93 -19.05
CA ASP A 66 3.49 8.19 -19.76
C ASP A 66 4.80 8.87 -19.31
N GLY A 67 5.45 8.39 -18.24
CA GLY A 67 6.72 8.95 -17.77
C GLY A 67 6.59 10.20 -16.90
N THR A 68 5.39 10.50 -16.38
CA THR A 68 5.12 11.77 -15.67
C THR A 68 4.96 11.63 -14.17
N ARG A 69 4.64 10.42 -13.68
CA ARG A 69 4.35 10.16 -12.26
C ARG A 69 4.99 8.87 -11.78
N LEU A 70 5.28 8.85 -10.48
CA LEU A 70 5.72 7.67 -9.75
C LEU A 70 4.52 6.97 -9.11
N ILE A 71 4.36 5.68 -9.38
CA ILE A 71 3.35 4.82 -8.77
C ILE A 71 4.05 3.83 -7.86
N ASN A 72 3.47 3.56 -6.70
CA ASN A 72 4.03 2.60 -5.77
C ASN A 72 3.64 1.16 -6.13
N GLU A 73 4.60 0.26 -5.99
CA GLU A 73 4.44 -1.19 -6.07
C GLU A 73 5.01 -1.82 -4.79
N ILE A 74 4.21 -2.63 -4.10
CA ILE A 74 4.63 -3.34 -2.89
C ILE A 74 5.35 -4.63 -3.30
N HIS A 75 6.60 -4.76 -2.90
CA HIS A 75 7.37 -6.01 -2.97
C HIS A 75 7.48 -6.64 -1.59
N TYR A 76 7.78 -7.94 -1.53
CA TYR A 76 7.97 -8.67 -0.27
C TYR A 76 9.41 -9.15 -0.16
N ILE A 77 10.13 -8.66 0.85
CA ILE A 77 11.54 -8.99 1.13
C ILE A 77 11.62 -9.94 2.31
N SER A 78 12.55 -10.90 2.29
CA SER A 78 12.73 -11.80 3.44
C SER A 78 13.06 -11.01 4.71
N MET A 79 12.43 -11.37 5.82
CA MET A 79 12.70 -10.80 7.14
C MET A 79 14.15 -11.01 7.60
N ASP A 80 14.84 -12.04 7.08
CA ASP A 80 16.25 -12.26 7.34
C ASP A 80 17.15 -11.19 6.70
N GLU A 81 16.75 -10.66 5.54
CA GLU A 81 17.42 -9.53 4.90
C GLU A 81 17.06 -8.21 5.59
N ALA A 82 15.79 -8.03 5.95
CA ALA A 82 15.30 -6.82 6.61
C ALA A 82 15.94 -6.58 7.99
N LYS A 83 16.21 -7.64 8.76
CA LYS A 83 16.81 -7.55 10.10
C LYS A 83 18.31 -7.23 10.11
N GLN A 84 18.96 -7.21 8.95
CA GLN A 84 20.41 -6.93 8.85
C GLN A 84 20.77 -5.45 8.94
N GLY A 85 19.78 -4.58 9.16
CA GLY A 85 19.96 -3.14 9.37
C GLY A 85 19.60 -2.30 8.15
N THR A 86 19.40 -1.00 8.39
CA THR A 86 18.83 -0.07 7.40
C THR A 86 19.70 0.06 6.13
N GLU A 87 21.03 0.09 6.25
CA GLU A 87 21.94 0.14 5.09
C GLU A 87 21.79 -1.09 4.16
N LYS A 88 21.64 -2.27 4.77
CA LYS A 88 21.45 -3.52 4.03
C LYS A 88 20.08 -3.53 3.35
N LEU A 89 19.03 -3.16 4.08
CA LEU A 89 17.68 -3.06 3.52
C LEU A 89 17.64 -2.04 2.37
N ALA A 90 18.20 -0.84 2.54
CA ALA A 90 18.31 0.15 1.47
C ALA A 90 19.04 -0.40 0.24
N SER A 91 20.13 -1.16 0.44
CA SER A 91 20.84 -1.83 -0.66
C SER A 91 19.97 -2.86 -1.39
N VAL A 92 19.09 -3.57 -0.67
CA VAL A 92 18.13 -4.50 -1.27
C VAL A 92 17.08 -3.73 -2.07
N LEU A 93 16.51 -2.66 -1.53
CA LEU A 93 15.51 -1.84 -2.24
C LEU A 93 16.04 -1.26 -3.55
N VAL A 94 17.28 -0.75 -3.57
CA VAL A 94 17.89 -0.27 -4.83
C VAL A 94 18.05 -1.41 -5.83
N LYS A 95 18.40 -2.63 -5.38
CA LYS A 95 18.51 -3.80 -6.26
C LYS A 95 17.15 -4.22 -6.81
N GLU A 96 16.08 -4.14 -6.02
CA GLU A 96 14.73 -4.38 -6.50
C GLU A 96 14.31 -3.36 -7.56
N LEU A 97 14.61 -2.07 -7.36
CA LEU A 97 14.38 -1.05 -8.40
C LEU A 97 15.16 -1.35 -9.69
N ILE A 98 16.40 -1.85 -9.59
CA ILE A 98 17.20 -2.26 -10.74
C ILE A 98 16.56 -3.45 -11.48
N LYS A 99 15.95 -4.41 -10.77
CA LYS A 99 15.22 -5.53 -11.39
C LYS A 99 14.02 -5.02 -12.20
N GLY A 100 13.40 -3.93 -11.78
CA GLY A 100 12.24 -3.33 -12.42
C GLY A 100 10.92 -3.72 -11.76
N PRO A 101 9.79 -3.16 -12.23
CA PRO A 101 8.48 -3.47 -11.71
C PRO A 101 8.04 -4.88 -12.11
N SER A 102 7.15 -5.46 -11.31
CA SER A 102 6.50 -6.73 -11.67
C SER A 102 5.24 -6.50 -12.51
N ASN A 103 4.57 -5.37 -12.31
CA ASN A 103 3.39 -4.97 -13.07
C ASN A 103 3.76 -4.38 -14.44
N SER A 104 3.15 -4.92 -15.51
CA SER A 104 3.32 -4.45 -16.89
C SER A 104 2.82 -3.02 -17.16
N GLU A 105 1.91 -2.52 -16.31
CA GLU A 105 1.41 -1.14 -16.36
C GLU A 105 2.42 -0.13 -15.79
N LEU A 106 3.53 -0.59 -15.22
CA LEU A 106 4.63 0.26 -14.75
C LEU A 106 5.86 0.13 -15.65
N LYS A 107 6.71 1.16 -15.62
CA LYS A 107 7.96 1.23 -16.36
C LYS A 107 9.16 1.30 -15.42
N SER A 108 10.20 0.54 -15.77
CA SER A 108 11.52 0.65 -15.13
C SER A 108 12.05 2.08 -15.26
N THR A 109 12.53 2.60 -14.14
CA THR A 109 13.13 3.93 -14.03
C THR A 109 14.65 3.87 -14.07
N ILE A 110 15.23 2.69 -13.86
CA ILE A 110 16.68 2.49 -13.82
C ILE A 110 17.16 2.13 -15.24
N PRO A 111 18.18 2.84 -15.78
CA PRO A 111 18.72 2.54 -17.10
C PRO A 111 19.29 1.12 -17.20
N GLU A 112 19.15 0.51 -18.38
CA GLU A 112 19.66 -0.83 -18.65
C GLU A 112 21.17 -0.92 -18.39
N GLY A 113 21.62 -2.01 -17.76
CA GLY A 113 23.01 -2.24 -17.42
C GLY A 113 23.52 -1.45 -16.21
N ALA A 114 22.73 -0.54 -15.64
CA ALA A 114 23.07 0.10 -14.38
C ALA A 114 23.05 -0.91 -13.23
N SER A 115 23.97 -0.76 -12.28
CA SER A 115 24.06 -1.61 -11.11
C SER A 115 24.52 -0.83 -9.89
N LEU A 116 24.17 -1.34 -8.70
CA LEU A 116 24.70 -0.82 -7.44
C LEU A 116 26.16 -1.28 -7.28
N ARG A 117 27.10 -0.34 -7.28
CA ARG A 117 28.55 -0.62 -7.25
C ARG A 117 29.04 -1.06 -5.87
N SER A 118 28.45 -0.54 -4.81
CA SER A 118 28.75 -0.89 -3.42
C SER A 118 27.49 -0.82 -2.57
N PRO A 119 27.44 -1.53 -1.42
CA PRO A 119 26.34 -1.37 -0.47
C PRO A 119 26.07 0.09 -0.16
N VAL A 120 24.79 0.45 -0.06
CA VAL A 120 24.32 1.78 0.35
C VAL A 120 24.85 2.05 1.75
N LYS A 121 25.37 3.26 1.96
CA LYS A 121 25.82 3.74 3.27
C LYS A 121 24.89 4.82 3.78
N ILE A 122 24.75 4.97 5.09
CA ILE A 122 23.96 6.04 5.70
C ILE A 122 24.88 6.93 6.52
N GLU A 123 24.96 8.21 6.14
CA GLU A 123 25.70 9.25 6.85
C GLU A 123 24.69 10.26 7.43
N GLY A 124 24.51 10.22 8.75
CA GLY A 124 23.44 10.97 9.42
C GLY A 124 22.07 10.46 8.99
N ARG A 125 21.34 11.24 8.19
CA ARG A 125 20.04 10.86 7.57
C ARG A 125 20.08 10.88 6.04
N THR A 126 21.30 10.81 5.49
CA THR A 126 21.54 10.79 4.04
C THR A 126 22.00 9.41 3.61
N ALA A 127 21.28 8.77 2.69
CA ALA A 127 21.74 7.55 2.05
C ALA A 127 22.69 7.87 0.89
N ILE A 128 23.88 7.28 0.89
CA ILE A 128 24.88 7.40 -0.16
C ILE A 128 24.74 6.19 -1.09
N VAL A 129 24.25 6.42 -2.30
CA VAL A 129 24.01 5.39 -3.32
C VAL A 129 25.06 5.49 -4.40
N ASP A 130 25.91 4.48 -4.52
CA ASP A 130 27.01 4.44 -5.49
C ASP A 130 26.65 3.51 -6.65
N MET A 131 26.37 4.09 -7.81
CA MET A 131 25.95 3.40 -9.01
C MET A 131 27.12 3.23 -10.00
N THR A 132 27.03 2.23 -10.86
CA THR A 132 27.95 2.12 -12.01
C THR A 132 27.72 3.26 -13.01
N LYS A 133 28.68 3.45 -13.93
CA LYS A 133 28.60 4.54 -14.93
C LYS A 133 27.39 4.41 -15.86
N GLU A 134 26.90 3.20 -16.10
CA GLU A 134 25.74 2.90 -16.97
C GLU A 134 24.48 3.60 -16.48
N PHE A 135 24.36 3.86 -15.17
CA PHE A 135 23.28 4.66 -14.60
C PHE A 135 23.18 6.06 -15.21
N VAL A 136 24.32 6.64 -15.59
CA VAL A 136 24.35 7.88 -16.36
C VAL A 136 24.42 7.55 -17.85
N ASP A 137 25.44 6.84 -18.31
CA ASP A 137 25.76 6.67 -19.73
C ASP A 137 24.55 6.20 -20.57
N ASN A 138 23.81 5.20 -20.07
CA ASN A 138 22.69 4.57 -20.77
C ASN A 138 21.35 5.27 -20.52
N HIS A 139 21.31 6.30 -19.67
CA HIS A 139 20.07 7.04 -19.42
C HIS A 139 19.64 7.80 -20.69
N PRO A 140 18.35 7.73 -21.09
CA PRO A 140 17.85 8.34 -22.33
C PRO A 140 17.96 9.87 -22.35
N GLY A 141 18.07 10.48 -21.17
CA GLY A 141 18.08 11.94 -20.99
C GLY A 141 16.67 12.52 -21.06
N GLY A 142 16.57 13.84 -21.02
CA GLY A 142 15.30 14.54 -20.92
C GLY A 142 14.90 14.76 -19.47
N LYS A 143 14.37 15.95 -19.17
CA LYS A 143 14.15 16.39 -17.80
C LYS A 143 13.20 15.46 -17.04
N GLU A 144 12.10 15.07 -17.64
CA GLU A 144 11.08 14.22 -17.03
C GLU A 144 11.62 12.81 -16.75
N ALA A 145 12.34 12.22 -17.70
CA ALA A 145 12.94 10.90 -17.51
C ALA A 145 14.03 10.93 -16.41
N GLU A 146 14.89 11.96 -16.40
CA GLU A 146 15.88 12.15 -15.34
C GLU A 146 15.20 12.29 -13.97
N GLU A 147 14.09 13.03 -13.92
CA GLU A 147 13.30 13.22 -12.69
C GLU A 147 12.73 11.89 -12.18
N MET A 148 12.13 11.08 -13.05
CA MET A 148 11.60 9.76 -12.69
C MET A 148 12.70 8.82 -12.19
N THR A 149 13.86 8.78 -12.86
CA THR A 149 15.00 7.94 -12.44
C THR A 149 15.53 8.33 -11.07
N ILE A 150 15.75 9.63 -10.84
CA ILE A 150 16.29 10.13 -9.57
C ILE A 150 15.28 9.88 -8.44
N PHE A 151 14.04 10.34 -8.62
CA PHE A 151 13.06 10.31 -7.54
C PHE A 151 12.43 8.94 -7.30
N SER A 152 12.52 8.01 -8.25
CA SER A 152 12.21 6.60 -8.00
C SER A 152 13.07 6.03 -6.87
N ILE A 153 14.40 6.24 -6.92
CA ILE A 153 15.31 5.80 -5.85
C ILE A 153 15.10 6.63 -4.59
N VAL A 154 15.00 7.95 -4.71
CA VAL A 154 14.85 8.85 -3.55
C VAL A 154 13.57 8.54 -2.76
N ASN A 155 12.43 8.47 -3.44
CA ASN A 155 11.16 8.21 -2.77
C ASN A 155 11.11 6.80 -2.19
N THR A 156 11.67 5.80 -2.86
CA THR A 156 11.78 4.44 -2.31
C THR A 156 12.62 4.40 -1.04
N LEU A 157 13.82 4.99 -1.05
CA LEU A 157 14.71 4.93 0.11
C LEU A 157 14.20 5.77 1.29
N THR A 158 13.49 6.86 1.02
CA THR A 158 12.91 7.71 2.07
C THR A 158 11.64 7.14 2.71
N GLU A 159 11.14 5.98 2.25
CA GLU A 159 10.18 5.17 3.04
C GLU A 159 10.83 4.61 4.32
N LEU A 160 12.15 4.43 4.31
CA LEU A 160 12.90 4.03 5.49
C LEU A 160 13.05 5.24 6.42
N LYS A 161 12.49 5.16 7.63
CA LYS A 161 12.42 6.27 8.60
C LYS A 161 13.77 6.91 8.97
N ASP A 162 14.86 6.18 8.80
CA ASP A 162 16.21 6.68 9.09
C ASP A 162 16.81 7.52 7.94
N ILE A 163 16.17 7.55 6.77
CA ILE A 163 16.65 8.22 5.55
C ILE A 163 15.71 9.38 5.20
N GLU A 164 16.25 10.59 5.15
CA GLU A 164 15.52 11.80 4.70
C GLU A 164 15.94 12.26 3.31
N THR A 165 17.20 12.01 2.94
CA THR A 165 17.76 12.42 1.66
C THR A 165 18.64 11.33 1.07
N VAL A 166 18.83 11.40 -0.25
CA VAL A 166 19.71 10.47 -0.98
C VAL A 166 20.73 11.26 -1.77
N LYS A 167 22.01 10.88 -1.65
CA LYS A 167 23.11 11.42 -2.45
C LYS A 167 23.66 10.32 -3.34
N PHE A 168 23.93 10.66 -4.58
CA PHE A 168 24.42 9.72 -5.57
C PHE A 168 25.92 9.87 -5.82
N LEU A 169 26.60 8.74 -6.02
CA LEU A 169 27.94 8.66 -6.55
C LEU A 169 27.91 7.81 -7.82
N ILE A 170 28.77 8.14 -8.77
CA ILE A 170 28.97 7.35 -10.00
C ILE A 170 30.40 6.86 -10.00
N ASN A 171 30.58 5.54 -9.92
CA ASN A 171 31.90 4.93 -9.76
C ASN A 171 32.71 5.51 -8.59
N GLY A 172 32.04 5.75 -7.45
CA GLY A 172 32.65 6.29 -6.24
C GLY A 172 33.03 7.77 -6.32
N LYS A 173 32.56 8.50 -7.35
CA LYS A 173 32.83 9.93 -7.52
C LYS A 173 31.53 10.70 -7.64
N GLU A 174 31.51 11.89 -7.04
CA GLU A 174 30.45 12.85 -7.27
C GLU A 174 30.47 13.33 -8.72
N GLN A 175 29.28 13.58 -9.26
CA GLN A 175 29.10 14.22 -10.56
C GLN A 175 28.40 15.55 -10.35
N LYS A 176 28.76 16.58 -11.10
CA LYS A 176 28.10 17.89 -10.98
C LYS A 176 26.67 17.87 -11.52
N GLU A 177 26.46 17.10 -12.58
CA GLU A 177 25.21 17.00 -13.30
C GLU A 177 24.94 15.54 -13.66
N PHE A 178 23.67 15.20 -13.83
CA PHE A 178 23.26 13.86 -14.26
C PHE A 178 23.34 13.72 -15.78
N LYS A 179 22.34 14.23 -16.51
CA LYS A 179 22.35 14.33 -17.99
C LYS A 179 22.11 15.77 -18.49
N GLY A 180 22.37 16.74 -17.61
CA GLY A 180 22.33 18.18 -17.92
C GLY A 180 21.08 18.91 -17.40
N ASN A 181 20.07 18.19 -16.88
CA ASN A 181 18.85 18.82 -16.35
C ASN A 181 18.83 18.94 -14.81
N PHE A 182 19.65 18.14 -14.12
CA PHE A 182 19.73 18.14 -12.66
C PHE A 182 21.16 18.30 -12.16
N ARG A 183 21.31 19.14 -11.14
CA ARG A 183 22.52 19.16 -10.31
C ARG A 183 22.60 17.87 -9.51
N PHE A 184 23.71 17.16 -9.65
CA PHE A 184 23.87 15.82 -9.11
C PHE A 184 24.93 15.75 -7.99
N ASP A 185 25.44 16.91 -7.57
CA ASP A 185 26.40 17.07 -6.49
C ASP A 185 25.75 17.31 -5.10
N ASN A 186 24.42 17.41 -5.08
CA ASN A 186 23.62 17.63 -3.86
C ASN A 186 22.91 16.35 -3.40
N ALA A 187 22.44 16.36 -2.15
CA ALA A 187 21.51 15.35 -1.67
C ALA A 187 20.07 15.73 -2.07
N PHE A 188 19.29 14.74 -2.50
CA PHE A 188 17.91 14.88 -2.95
C PHE A 188 16.95 14.50 -1.82
N PRO A 189 16.06 15.40 -1.37
CA PRO A 189 14.99 15.06 -0.46
C PRO A 189 13.85 14.37 -1.19
N ARG A 190 12.99 13.68 -0.43
CA ARG A 190 11.74 13.11 -0.94
C ARG A 190 10.91 14.15 -1.72
N ASN A 191 10.32 13.72 -2.82
CA ASN A 191 9.43 14.55 -3.63
C ASN A 191 8.05 13.89 -3.78
N GLU A 192 7.13 14.30 -2.89
CA GLU A 192 5.75 13.82 -2.84
C GLU A 192 4.89 14.27 -4.04
N ALA A 193 5.28 15.34 -4.74
CA ALA A 193 4.49 15.86 -5.86
C ALA A 193 4.51 14.92 -7.08
N LEU A 194 5.55 14.10 -7.20
CA LEU A 194 5.69 13.13 -8.28
C LEU A 194 4.88 11.86 -8.04
N ILE A 195 4.51 11.57 -6.78
CA ILE A 195 3.81 10.33 -6.43
C ILE A 195 2.33 10.45 -6.80
N ASP A 196 1.82 9.50 -7.58
CA ASP A 196 0.39 9.31 -7.74
C ASP A 196 -0.17 8.43 -6.62
N ARG A 197 -1.04 9.00 -5.78
CA ARG A 197 -1.65 8.29 -4.65
C ARG A 197 -2.96 7.60 -5.00
N LYS A 198 -3.47 7.78 -6.23
CA LYS A 198 -4.73 7.16 -6.67
C LYS A 198 -4.52 5.73 -7.18
N GLN A 199 -3.29 5.38 -7.52
CA GLN A 199 -2.92 4.07 -8.07
C GLN A 199 -1.83 3.46 -7.21
N SER A 200 -1.97 2.18 -6.86
CA SER A 200 -1.02 1.40 -6.07
C SER A 200 -1.12 -0.07 -6.48
N TYR A 201 0.01 -0.75 -6.58
CA TYR A 201 0.07 -2.17 -6.93
C TYR A 201 0.77 -2.99 -5.84
N SER A 202 0.49 -4.29 -5.76
CA SER A 202 1.14 -5.22 -4.83
C SER A 202 1.51 -6.52 -5.53
N VAL A 203 2.77 -6.94 -5.39
CA VAL A 203 3.28 -8.19 -5.94
C VAL A 203 3.06 -9.29 -4.91
N LEU A 204 2.21 -10.27 -5.20
CA LEU A 204 2.02 -11.42 -4.30
C LEU A 204 3.24 -12.36 -4.39
N PRO A 205 3.70 -12.96 -3.28
CA PRO A 205 4.78 -13.93 -3.34
C PRO A 205 4.37 -15.18 -4.14
N GLU A 206 5.21 -15.64 -5.06
CA GLU A 206 4.92 -16.76 -5.99
C GLU A 206 4.49 -18.07 -5.31
N ASP A 207 4.83 -18.25 -4.02
CA ASP A 207 4.54 -19.45 -3.23
C ASP A 207 3.05 -19.61 -2.84
N GLU A 208 2.18 -18.62 -3.16
CA GLU A 208 0.75 -18.60 -2.80
C GLU A 208 -0.20 -19.01 -3.95
N LEU A 209 0.32 -19.44 -5.11
CA LEU A 209 -0.53 -19.99 -6.17
C LEU A 209 -1.04 -21.39 -5.80
N ILE A 210 -2.14 -21.43 -5.05
CA ILE A 210 -2.99 -22.62 -4.97
C ILE A 210 -3.51 -22.89 -6.39
N GLN A 211 -3.17 -24.05 -6.94
CA GLN A 211 -3.75 -24.53 -8.20
C GLN A 211 -5.27 -24.68 -8.04
N GLY A 212 -6.00 -23.68 -8.48
CA GLY A 212 -7.43 -23.74 -8.76
C GLY A 212 -7.64 -23.21 -10.17
N GLU A 213 -8.05 -24.09 -11.08
CA GLU A 213 -8.52 -23.73 -12.41
C GLU A 213 -9.70 -22.74 -12.29
N ASP A 214 -9.72 -21.79 -13.24
CA ASP A 214 -10.80 -20.86 -13.60
C ASP A 214 -11.15 -19.76 -12.58
N ALA A 215 -10.53 -18.58 -12.75
CA ALA A 215 -11.13 -17.31 -12.35
C ALA A 215 -10.76 -16.22 -13.37
N GLU A 216 -11.79 -15.69 -14.05
CA GLU A 216 -11.73 -14.54 -14.93
C GLU A 216 -11.10 -13.33 -14.23
N GLU A 217 -10.30 -12.58 -14.99
CA GLU A 217 -9.75 -11.27 -14.61
C GLU A 217 -10.90 -10.32 -14.25
N ALA A 218 -11.10 -10.06 -12.95
CA ALA A 218 -11.95 -8.98 -12.49
C ALA A 218 -11.12 -7.71 -12.31
N SER A 219 -11.14 -6.84 -13.33
CA SER A 219 -10.70 -5.45 -13.19
C SER A 219 -11.64 -4.72 -12.23
N VAL A 220 -11.11 -4.17 -11.14
CA VAL A 220 -11.87 -3.29 -10.23
C VAL A 220 -11.96 -1.89 -10.85
N ASN A 221 -12.86 -1.74 -11.82
CA ASN A 221 -13.39 -0.47 -12.31
C ASN A 221 -14.73 -0.80 -12.95
N ASP A 222 -15.81 -0.82 -12.14
CA ASP A 222 -17.20 -0.61 -12.57
C ASP A 222 -18.14 -0.79 -11.37
N ILE A 223 -18.03 0.07 -10.35
CA ILE A 223 -19.12 0.29 -9.39
C ILE A 223 -19.06 1.76 -8.96
N TYR A 224 -19.60 2.67 -9.76
CA TYR A 224 -20.31 3.90 -9.34
C TYR A 224 -20.97 4.52 -10.58
N ASP A 225 -22.07 3.93 -11.02
CA ASP A 225 -23.09 4.63 -11.80
C ASP A 225 -24.47 4.09 -11.37
N GLU A 226 -25.48 4.96 -11.43
CA GLU A 226 -26.83 4.91 -10.81
C GLU A 226 -26.85 5.43 -9.36
N GLU A 227 -27.62 6.45 -8.98
CA GLU A 227 -28.78 7.09 -9.59
C GLU A 227 -29.00 8.41 -8.82
N ILE A 228 -28.93 9.59 -9.46
CA ILE A 228 -29.52 10.82 -8.91
C ILE A 228 -30.71 11.13 -9.80
N LEU A 229 -31.90 10.77 -9.32
CA LEU A 229 -33.16 11.26 -9.85
C LEU A 229 -33.29 12.75 -9.48
N GLU A 230 -33.44 13.58 -10.51
CA GLU A 230 -33.85 14.98 -10.38
C GLU A 230 -35.33 15.06 -9.94
N ASP A 231 -35.59 15.96 -8.99
CA ASP A 231 -36.94 16.51 -8.69
C ASP A 231 -37.34 17.59 -9.71
#